data_AF-A0A0K0DQN0-F1
#
_entry.id   AF-A0A0K0DQN0-F1
#
_cell.length_a   1.000
_cell.length_b   1.000
_cell.length_c   1.000
_cell.angle_alpha   90.00
_cell.angle_beta   90.00
_cell.angle_gamma   90.00
#
_symmetry.space_group_name_H-M   'P 1'
#
loop_
_entity.id
_entity.type
_entity.pdbx_description
1 polymer ?
#
loop_
_entity_poly.entity_id
_entity_poly.type
_entity_poly.pdbx_seq_one_letter_code
_entity_poly.pdbx_strand_id
1 'polypeptide(L)'
;MQAIQPVYKNQCLKRLYYTFFQTQVGSADWPVELTVQECPRLLKKDMKHLFPGMSFDSVNVSVINITQKTEHDMKVWNEKMEQEREMLTASFISSAIAMCATLRRCGYWADFIDPSSGRPYLGKFTNHALFETDDAYKQMGFRIEDLGCCKVLQHVVWGSRAFVGTLFTDAPIDCSIIQDIIQKVNTDNLVVNNRE
;
A
#
# COMPACT_ATOMS: atom_id res chain seq x y z
N MET A 1 11.28 21.90 10.78
CA MET A 1 10.16 20.96 11.04
C MET A 1 9.63 21.22 12.43
N GLN A 2 8.41 21.75 12.57
CA GLN A 2 7.76 21.86 13.87
C GLN A 2 7.23 20.47 14.25
N ALA A 3 7.57 19.98 15.44
CA ALA A 3 7.05 18.73 15.95
C ALA A 3 5.51 18.82 16.07
N ILE A 4 4.79 17.91 15.43
CA ILE A 4 3.33 17.80 15.56
C ILE A 4 3.02 17.53 17.03
N GLN A 5 2.14 18.33 17.62
CA GLN A 5 1.77 18.13 19.01
C GLN A 5 1.20 16.71 19.21
N PRO A 6 1.63 15.97 20.26
CA PRO A 6 1.28 14.56 20.48
C PRO A 6 -0.22 14.25 20.43
N VAL A 7 -1.05 15.20 20.84
CA VAL A 7 -2.52 15.10 20.83
C VAL A 7 -3.08 14.93 19.42
N TYR A 8 -2.60 15.73 18.45
CA TYR A 8 -3.06 15.67 17.07
C TYR A 8 -2.63 14.37 16.37
N LYS A 9 -1.42 13.89 16.69
CA LYS A 9 -0.90 12.60 16.19
C LYS A 9 -1.79 11.44 16.65
N ASN A 10 -2.13 11.39 17.94
CA ASN A 10 -2.96 10.35 18.52
C ASN A 10 -4.40 10.33 17.96
N GLN A 11 -4.98 11.50 17.69
CA GLN A 11 -6.33 11.59 17.11
C GLN A 11 -6.35 11.15 15.64
N CYS A 12 -5.34 11.54 14.85
CA CYS A 12 -5.22 11.11 13.45
C CYS A 12 -5.04 9.59 13.36
N LEU A 13 -4.19 9.03 14.22
CA LEU A 13 -3.99 7.59 14.33
C LEU A 13 -5.29 6.88 14.67
N LYS A 14 -6.00 7.27 15.75
CA LYS A 14 -7.30 6.65 16.10
C LYS A 14 -8.30 6.62 14.95
N ARG A 15 -8.38 7.70 14.17
CA ARG A 15 -9.27 7.79 13.01
C ARG A 15 -8.83 6.89 11.85
N LEU A 16 -7.52 6.84 11.58
CA LEU A 16 -6.94 5.92 10.61
C LEU A 16 -7.26 4.46 10.99
N TYR A 17 -7.06 4.08 12.25
CA TYR A 17 -7.37 2.73 12.72
C TYR A 17 -8.84 2.39 12.61
N TYR A 18 -9.73 3.30 12.98
CA TYR A 18 -11.16 3.06 12.85
C TYR A 18 -11.55 2.80 11.38
N THR A 19 -11.01 3.58 10.44
CA THR A 19 -11.28 3.37 9.01
C THR A 19 -10.65 2.06 8.51
N PHE A 20 -9.41 1.76 8.89
CA PHE A 20 -8.72 0.53 8.51
C PHE A 20 -9.44 -0.72 9.06
N PHE A 21 -9.85 -0.71 10.33
CA PHE A 21 -10.62 -1.83 10.90
C PHE A 21 -12.02 -1.94 10.31
N GLN A 22 -12.74 -0.84 10.10
CA GLN A 22 -14.07 -0.91 9.49
C GLN A 22 -14.04 -1.47 8.06
N THR A 23 -12.98 -1.21 7.30
CA THR A 23 -12.81 -1.79 5.96
C THR A 23 -12.40 -3.26 6.01
N GLN A 24 -11.62 -3.66 7.01
CA GLN A 24 -11.31 -5.08 7.25
C GLN A 24 -12.53 -5.88 7.76
N VAL A 25 -13.50 -5.28 8.46
CA VAL A 25 -14.69 -5.98 8.99
C VAL A 25 -15.64 -6.49 7.89
N GLY A 26 -15.48 -6.04 6.63
CA GLY A 26 -16.24 -6.52 5.47
C GLY A 26 -15.56 -7.62 4.65
N SER A 27 -14.23 -7.76 4.75
CA SER A 27 -13.48 -8.92 4.28
C SER A 27 -13.38 -9.92 5.42
N ALA A 28 -13.42 -11.23 5.17
CA ALA A 28 -13.12 -12.20 6.23
C ALA A 28 -11.77 -11.88 6.92
N ASP A 29 -11.56 -12.36 8.16
CA ASP A 29 -10.38 -12.16 9.05
C ASP A 29 -9.03 -12.58 8.40
N TRP A 30 -8.69 -11.98 7.26
CA TRP A 30 -7.61 -12.41 6.41
C TRP A 30 -6.34 -11.65 6.76
N PRO A 31 -5.21 -12.35 6.86
CA PRO A 31 -3.93 -11.71 7.15
C PRO A 31 -3.62 -10.58 6.17
N VAL A 32 -3.26 -9.44 6.74
CA VAL A 32 -2.69 -8.29 6.06
C VAL A 32 -1.21 -8.18 6.45
N GLU A 33 -0.38 -7.70 5.55
CA GLU A 33 1.01 -7.39 5.85
C GLU A 33 1.30 -5.98 5.36
N LEU A 34 1.89 -5.16 6.21
CA LEU A 34 2.36 -3.82 5.85
C LEU A 34 3.88 -3.79 5.88
N THR A 35 4.48 -3.47 4.73
CA THR A 35 5.92 -3.26 4.60
C THR A 35 6.23 -1.81 4.24
N VAL A 36 7.34 -1.29 4.76
CA VAL A 36 7.82 0.05 4.43
C VAL A 36 9.29 0.00 4.10
N GLN A 37 9.68 0.67 3.02
CA GLN A 37 11.07 0.75 2.59
C GLN A 37 11.33 2.05 1.83
N GLU A 38 12.60 2.37 1.60
CA GLU A 38 12.95 3.44 0.67
C GLU A 38 12.50 3.09 -0.76
N CYS A 39 12.13 4.13 -1.52
CA CYS A 39 11.73 3.97 -2.91
C CYS A 39 12.85 3.32 -3.73
N PRO A 40 12.57 2.18 -4.38
CA PRO A 40 13.58 1.47 -5.17
C PRO A 40 14.20 2.35 -6.27
N ARG A 41 15.47 2.10 -6.59
CA ARG A 41 16.18 2.89 -7.61
C ARG A 41 15.52 2.81 -8.99
N LEU A 42 14.93 1.67 -9.33
CA LEU A 42 14.16 1.49 -10.58
C LEU A 42 12.99 2.46 -10.62
N LEU A 43 12.20 2.50 -9.54
CA LEU A 43 10.98 3.30 -9.46
C LEU A 43 11.24 4.80 -9.30
N LYS A 44 12.34 5.20 -8.64
CA LYS A 44 12.73 6.62 -8.47
C LYS A 44 12.78 7.39 -9.80
N LYS A 45 13.17 6.74 -10.90
CA LYS A 45 13.22 7.39 -12.23
C LYS A 45 11.83 7.70 -12.79
N ASP A 46 10.85 6.88 -12.45
CA ASP A 46 9.48 6.97 -12.93
C ASP A 46 8.61 7.83 -12.00
N MET A 47 9.08 8.16 -10.79
CA MET A 47 8.34 8.98 -9.84
C MET A 47 7.95 10.35 -10.39
N LYS A 48 8.83 11.03 -11.11
CA LYS A 48 8.52 12.32 -11.76
C LYS A 48 7.42 12.21 -12.82
N HIS A 49 7.26 11.03 -13.41
CA HIS A 49 6.30 10.75 -14.46
C HIS A 49 4.95 10.32 -13.87
N LEU A 50 4.99 9.55 -12.78
CA LEU A 50 3.81 9.18 -12.01
C LEU A 50 3.23 10.41 -11.28
N PHE A 51 4.06 11.19 -10.60
CA PHE A 51 3.62 12.32 -9.78
C PHE A 51 4.22 13.65 -10.27
N PRO A 52 3.78 14.19 -11.43
CA PRO A 52 4.40 15.38 -12.04
C PRO A 52 4.22 16.68 -11.23
N GLY A 53 3.37 16.68 -10.20
CA GLY A 53 3.18 17.80 -9.29
C GLY A 53 4.22 17.89 -8.16
N MET A 54 5.16 16.94 -8.11
CA MET A 54 6.16 16.82 -7.04
C MET A 54 7.57 16.94 -7.62
N SER A 55 8.45 17.68 -6.95
CA SER A 55 9.89 17.64 -7.23
C SER A 55 10.54 16.62 -6.30
N PHE A 56 11.22 15.65 -6.90
CA PHE A 56 11.89 14.55 -6.19
C PHE A 56 13.41 14.73 -6.10
N ASP A 57 13.96 15.84 -6.57
CA ASP A 57 15.41 16.06 -6.74
C ASP A 57 16.18 16.10 -5.40
N SER A 58 15.49 16.29 -4.28
CA SER A 58 16.09 16.35 -2.93
C SER A 58 15.22 15.70 -1.87
N VAL A 59 14.25 14.88 -2.28
CA VAL A 59 13.26 14.27 -1.38
C VAL A 59 13.45 12.76 -1.36
N ASN A 60 13.68 12.21 -0.18
CA ASN A 60 13.63 10.77 0.01
C ASN A 60 12.17 10.32 0.03
N VAL A 61 11.80 9.49 -0.94
CA VAL A 61 10.47 8.88 -1.01
C VAL A 61 10.52 7.52 -0.34
N SER A 62 9.58 7.28 0.54
CA SER A 62 9.28 5.98 1.12
C SER A 62 8.12 5.33 0.36
N VAL A 63 8.18 4.02 0.23
CA VAL A 63 7.13 3.18 -0.35
C VAL A 63 6.53 2.32 0.74
N ILE A 64 5.21 2.30 0.80
CA ILE A 64 4.42 1.48 1.73
C ILE A 64 3.60 0.51 0.90
N ASN A 65 3.79 -0.78 1.11
CA ASN A 65 2.95 -1.81 0.50
C ASN A 65 1.99 -2.36 1.54
N ILE A 66 0.73 -2.52 1.15
CA ILE A 66 -0.30 -3.24 1.89
C ILE A 66 -0.59 -4.49 1.10
N THR A 67 -0.14 -5.63 1.62
CA THR A 67 -0.38 -6.95 1.04
C THR A 67 -1.55 -7.59 1.78
N GLN A 68 -2.60 -7.98 1.08
CA GLN A 68 -3.74 -8.70 1.65
C GLN A 68 -3.71 -10.13 1.13
N LYS A 69 -3.74 -11.12 2.03
CA LYS A 69 -3.87 -12.52 1.64
C LYS A 69 -5.21 -12.71 0.95
N THR A 70 -5.24 -13.56 -0.07
CA THR A 70 -6.46 -13.86 -0.84
C THR A 70 -6.85 -15.32 -0.65
N GLU A 71 -8.14 -15.60 -0.69
CA GLU A 71 -8.66 -16.97 -0.77
C GLU A 71 -8.44 -17.52 -2.17
N HIS A 72 -8.76 -16.79 -3.23
CA HIS A 72 -8.58 -17.28 -4.59
C HIS A 72 -7.18 -16.96 -5.11
N ASP A 73 -6.66 -17.83 -5.97
CA ASP A 73 -5.39 -17.62 -6.64
C ASP A 73 -5.52 -16.50 -7.67
N MET A 74 -4.78 -15.41 -7.46
CA MET A 74 -4.83 -14.22 -8.32
C MET A 74 -4.21 -14.47 -9.71
N LYS A 75 -3.58 -15.63 -9.95
CA LYS A 75 -3.17 -16.08 -11.30
C LYS A 75 -4.34 -16.54 -12.17
N VAL A 76 -5.39 -17.10 -11.55
CA VAL A 76 -6.44 -17.82 -12.28
C VAL A 76 -7.67 -16.95 -12.34
N TRP A 77 -8.04 -16.54 -13.56
CA TRP A 77 -9.27 -15.80 -13.76
C TRP A 77 -10.50 -16.69 -13.53
N ASN A 78 -11.36 -16.26 -12.62
CA ASN A 78 -12.71 -16.79 -12.40
C ASN A 78 -13.57 -15.72 -11.71
N GLU A 79 -14.88 -15.86 -11.76
CA GLU A 79 -15.82 -14.86 -11.21
C GLU A 79 -15.62 -14.59 -9.71
N LYS A 80 -15.26 -15.62 -8.93
CA LYS A 80 -15.06 -15.45 -7.48
C LYS A 80 -13.79 -14.67 -7.18
N MET A 81 -12.71 -14.95 -7.91
CA MET A 81 -11.46 -14.18 -7.83
C MET A 81 -11.69 -12.72 -8.23
N GLU A 82 -12.46 -12.47 -9.29
CA GLU A 82 -12.76 -11.10 -9.72
C GLU A 82 -13.56 -10.33 -8.66
N GLN A 83 -14.60 -10.96 -8.10
CA GLN A 83 -15.39 -10.37 -6.99
C GLN A 83 -14.51 -10.09 -5.77
N GLU A 84 -13.62 -11.02 -5.42
CA GLU A 84 -12.66 -10.84 -4.34
C GLU A 84 -11.71 -9.67 -4.61
N ARG A 85 -11.16 -9.58 -5.83
CA ARG A 85 -10.29 -8.48 -6.26
C ARG A 85 -11.01 -7.13 -6.19
N GLU A 86 -12.27 -7.05 -6.59
CA GLU A 86 -13.07 -5.82 -6.50
C GLU A 86 -13.26 -5.39 -5.04
N MET A 87 -13.61 -6.33 -4.15
CA MET A 87 -13.75 -6.06 -2.71
C MET A 87 -12.43 -5.61 -2.08
N LEU A 88 -11.32 -6.29 -2.38
CA LEU A 88 -9.99 -5.94 -1.87
C LEU A 88 -9.54 -4.57 -2.38
N THR A 89 -9.82 -4.26 -3.65
CA THR A 89 -9.51 -2.94 -4.24
C THR A 89 -10.28 -1.83 -3.51
N ALA A 90 -11.57 -2.01 -3.25
CA ALA A 90 -12.36 -1.04 -2.49
C ALA A 90 -11.85 -0.88 -1.04
N SER A 91 -11.50 -1.99 -0.39
CA SER A 91 -10.93 -1.99 0.96
C SER A 91 -9.57 -1.27 1.02
N PHE A 92 -8.69 -1.53 0.03
CA PHE A 92 -7.41 -0.85 -0.11
C PHE A 92 -7.58 0.66 -0.35
N ILE A 93 -8.41 1.08 -1.30
CA ILE A 93 -8.62 2.51 -1.62
C ILE A 93 -9.06 3.27 -0.36
N SER A 94 -10.02 2.74 0.39
CA SER A 94 -10.50 3.36 1.62
C SER A 94 -9.39 3.49 2.67
N SER A 95 -8.60 2.42 2.85
CA SER A 95 -7.45 2.38 3.77
C SER A 95 -6.36 3.38 3.35
N ALA A 96 -6.05 3.42 2.06
CA ALA A 96 -5.02 4.29 1.49
C ALA A 96 -5.40 5.77 1.58
N ILE A 97 -6.66 6.12 1.33
CA ILE A 97 -7.19 7.49 1.55
C ILE A 97 -6.97 7.91 3.00
N ALA A 98 -7.31 7.06 3.97
CA ALA A 98 -7.14 7.36 5.39
C ALA A 98 -5.66 7.52 5.78
N MET A 99 -4.78 6.69 5.23
CA MET A 99 -3.33 6.76 5.46
C MET A 99 -2.74 8.04 4.87
N CYS A 100 -3.02 8.33 3.60
CA CYS A 100 -2.57 9.56 2.95
C CYS A 100 -3.09 10.80 3.68
N ALA A 101 -4.35 10.82 4.11
CA ALA A 101 -4.90 11.93 4.89
C ALA A 101 -4.16 12.11 6.22
N THR A 102 -3.75 11.03 6.87
CA THR A 102 -3.02 11.07 8.14
C THR A 102 -1.58 11.56 7.95
N LEU A 103 -0.88 11.08 6.94
CA LEU A 103 0.47 11.55 6.57
C LEU A 103 0.45 13.03 6.18
N ARG A 104 -0.53 13.45 5.35
CA ARG A 104 -0.73 14.85 4.95
C ARG A 104 -1.02 15.77 6.13
N ARG A 105 -1.82 15.34 7.11
CA ARG A 105 -2.02 16.09 8.37
C ARG A 105 -0.74 16.20 9.21
N CYS A 106 0.19 15.28 9.04
CA CYS A 106 1.50 15.31 9.66
C CYS A 106 2.52 16.14 8.85
N GLY A 107 2.09 16.83 7.80
CA GLY A 107 2.95 17.69 6.98
C GLY A 107 3.77 16.94 5.93
N TYR A 108 3.51 15.65 5.72
CA TYR A 108 4.15 14.85 4.69
C TYR A 108 3.31 14.83 3.41
N TRP A 109 3.95 14.84 2.25
CA TRP A 109 3.27 14.42 1.04
C TRP A 109 2.96 12.93 1.12
N ALA A 110 1.79 12.53 0.61
CA ALA A 110 1.45 11.14 0.42
C ALA A 110 0.45 10.97 -0.73
N ASP A 111 0.61 9.91 -1.52
CA ASP A 111 -0.30 9.50 -2.58
C ASP A 111 -0.23 7.97 -2.74
N PHE A 112 -1.11 7.39 -3.54
CA PHE A 112 -1.12 5.95 -3.80
C PHE A 112 -1.53 5.65 -5.23
N ILE A 113 -1.26 4.42 -5.64
CA ILE A 113 -1.62 3.94 -6.97
C ILE A 113 -2.96 3.22 -6.87
N ASP A 114 -3.92 3.66 -7.69
CA ASP A 114 -5.15 2.93 -7.93
C ASP A 114 -4.84 1.56 -8.57
N PRO A 115 -5.12 0.44 -7.89
CA PRO A 115 -4.80 -0.89 -8.40
C PRO A 115 -5.47 -1.20 -9.74
N SER A 116 -6.65 -0.64 -10.00
CA SER A 116 -7.42 -0.89 -11.22
C SER A 116 -6.85 -0.20 -12.45
N SER A 117 -6.31 1.02 -12.29
CA SER A 117 -5.81 1.83 -13.41
C SER A 117 -4.27 1.91 -13.47
N GLY A 118 -3.59 1.53 -12.39
CA GLY A 118 -2.15 1.69 -12.22
C GLY A 118 -1.72 3.15 -12.02
N ARG A 119 -2.64 4.09 -11.82
CA ARG A 119 -2.33 5.53 -11.81
C ARG A 119 -2.40 6.14 -10.41
N PRO A 120 -1.73 7.28 -10.18
CA PRO A 120 -1.94 8.09 -8.98
C PRO A 120 -3.43 8.36 -8.71
N TYR A 121 -3.86 8.13 -7.48
CA TYR A 121 -5.26 8.30 -7.10
C TYR A 121 -5.57 9.75 -6.70
N LEU A 122 -4.69 10.42 -5.95
CA LEU A 122 -4.93 11.78 -5.44
C LEU A 122 -4.30 12.87 -6.32
N GLY A 123 -3.26 12.51 -7.07
CA GLY A 123 -2.50 13.41 -7.93
C GLY A 123 -3.24 13.82 -9.21
N LYS A 124 -2.57 14.62 -10.03
CA LYS A 124 -3.05 14.94 -11.37
C LYS A 124 -3.01 13.70 -12.25
N PHE A 125 -3.95 13.61 -13.18
CA PHE A 125 -3.93 12.60 -14.22
C PHE A 125 -2.58 12.58 -14.96
N THR A 126 -2.05 11.39 -15.14
CA THR A 126 -0.84 11.11 -15.91
C THR A 126 -1.09 9.91 -16.80
N ASN A 127 -0.39 9.84 -17.94
CA ASN A 127 -0.42 8.66 -18.83
C ASN A 127 0.48 7.52 -18.32
N HIS A 128 1.28 7.78 -17.29
CA HIS A 128 2.15 6.78 -16.68
C HIS A 128 1.38 5.94 -15.66
N ALA A 129 1.62 4.64 -15.70
CA ALA A 129 1.02 3.69 -14.79
C ALA A 129 2.10 2.80 -14.17
N LEU A 130 1.89 2.42 -12.91
CA LEU A 130 2.64 1.42 -12.18
C LEU A 130 1.70 0.25 -11.89
N PHE A 131 1.91 -0.86 -12.57
CA PHE A 131 1.12 -2.07 -12.33
C PHE A 131 1.86 -3.03 -11.40
N GLU A 132 1.13 -3.88 -10.69
CA GLU A 132 1.63 -4.97 -9.84
C GLU A 132 2.59 -5.93 -10.57
N THR A 133 2.62 -5.88 -11.89
CA THR A 133 3.49 -6.67 -12.77
C THR A 133 4.85 -6.03 -13.09
N ASP A 134 5.10 -4.81 -12.59
CA ASP A 134 6.35 -4.10 -12.86
C ASP A 134 7.53 -4.74 -12.14
N ASP A 135 8.69 -4.79 -12.80
CA ASP A 135 9.91 -5.37 -12.24
C ASP A 135 10.40 -4.59 -11.00
N ALA A 136 9.95 -3.35 -10.79
CA ALA A 136 10.17 -2.60 -9.57
C ALA A 136 9.68 -3.34 -8.31
N TYR A 137 8.61 -4.13 -8.40
CA TYR A 137 8.10 -4.93 -7.27
C TYR A 137 9.09 -6.01 -6.82
N LYS A 138 10.03 -6.45 -7.68
CA LYS A 138 11.13 -7.34 -7.28
C LYS A 138 12.05 -6.68 -6.25
N GLN A 139 12.27 -5.37 -6.36
CA GLN A 139 13.05 -4.60 -5.38
C GLN A 139 12.25 -4.24 -4.12
N MET A 140 10.96 -4.60 -4.08
CA MET A 140 10.06 -4.39 -2.95
C MET A 140 9.74 -5.69 -2.19
N GLY A 141 10.51 -6.75 -2.44
CA GLY A 141 10.40 -8.03 -1.74
C GLY A 141 9.46 -9.04 -2.39
N PHE A 142 8.84 -8.72 -3.52
CA PHE A 142 7.96 -9.64 -4.24
C PHE A 142 8.72 -10.45 -5.30
N ARG A 143 8.14 -11.56 -5.73
CA ARG A 143 8.59 -12.27 -6.94
C ARG A 143 7.63 -11.95 -8.06
N ILE A 144 8.15 -11.70 -9.25
CA ILE A 144 7.32 -11.55 -10.46
C ILE A 144 7.61 -12.75 -11.35
N GLU A 145 6.58 -13.56 -11.56
CA GLU A 145 6.61 -14.71 -12.46
C GLU A 145 6.10 -14.30 -13.83
N ASP A 146 6.86 -14.63 -14.87
CA ASP A 146 6.50 -14.36 -16.26
C ASP A 146 5.86 -15.61 -16.87
N LEU A 147 4.58 -15.52 -17.21
CA LEU A 147 3.79 -16.60 -17.83
C LEU A 147 3.75 -16.43 -19.36
N GLY A 148 4.55 -15.54 -19.93
CA GLY A 148 4.60 -15.21 -21.37
C GLY A 148 3.51 -14.23 -21.79
N CYS A 149 2.24 -14.55 -21.57
CA CYS A 149 1.12 -13.65 -21.92
C CYS A 149 0.78 -12.65 -20.81
N CYS A 150 1.19 -12.92 -19.57
CA CYS A 150 1.02 -12.04 -18.43
C CYS A 150 2.14 -12.25 -17.42
N LYS A 151 2.34 -11.25 -16.57
CA LYS A 151 3.21 -11.35 -15.39
C LYS A 151 2.32 -11.44 -14.15
N VAL A 152 2.77 -12.17 -13.13
CA VAL A 152 2.01 -12.30 -11.88
C VAL A 152 2.92 -12.04 -10.69
N LEU A 153 2.44 -11.17 -9.79
CA LEU A 153 3.08 -10.90 -8.51
C LEU A 153 2.86 -12.07 -7.55
N GLN A 154 3.92 -12.43 -6.83
CA GLN A 154 3.89 -13.42 -5.76
C GLN A 154 4.48 -12.85 -4.47
N HIS A 155 3.71 -13.01 -3.40
CA HIS A 155 4.18 -12.80 -2.05
C HIS A 155 5.09 -13.97 -1.61
N VAL A 156 6.11 -13.67 -0.80
CA VAL A 156 7.09 -14.68 -0.37
C VAL A 156 6.49 -15.79 0.49
N VAL A 157 5.43 -15.48 1.27
CA VAL A 157 4.72 -16.45 2.10
C VAL A 157 3.43 -16.95 1.43
N TRP A 158 2.69 -16.07 0.76
CA TRP A 158 1.35 -16.39 0.25
C TRP A 158 1.32 -16.78 -1.24
N GLY A 159 2.48 -16.76 -1.92
CA GLY A 159 2.55 -17.05 -3.35
C GLY A 159 1.68 -16.08 -4.14
N SER A 160 0.94 -16.58 -5.12
CA SER A 160 -0.04 -15.79 -5.89
C SER A 160 -1.39 -15.61 -5.21
N ARG A 161 -1.54 -16.05 -3.96
CA ARG A 161 -2.72 -15.77 -3.14
C ARG A 161 -2.52 -14.49 -2.33
N ALA A 162 -2.21 -13.41 -3.06
CA ALA A 162 -1.92 -12.12 -2.49
C ALA A 162 -2.38 -11.00 -3.43
N PHE A 163 -2.98 -9.98 -2.84
CA PHE A 163 -3.28 -8.70 -3.47
C PHE A 163 -2.35 -7.64 -2.87
N VAL A 164 -1.78 -6.76 -3.70
CA VAL A 164 -0.84 -5.72 -3.23
C VAL A 164 -1.31 -4.35 -3.69
N GLY A 165 -1.47 -3.44 -2.74
CA GLY A 165 -1.65 -2.02 -2.98
C GLY A 165 -0.46 -1.20 -2.51
N THR A 166 -0.10 -0.15 -3.24
CA THR A 166 1.16 0.59 -3.06
C THR A 166 0.91 2.08 -2.85
N LEU A 167 1.53 2.63 -1.79
CA LEU A 167 1.51 4.04 -1.44
C LEU A 167 2.92 4.64 -1.43
N PHE A 168 2.97 5.95 -1.61
CA PHE A 168 4.18 6.76 -1.65
C PHE A 168 4.06 7.93 -0.69
N THR A 169 5.16 8.27 -0.02
CA THR A 169 5.23 9.42 0.88
C THR A 169 6.65 9.97 0.97
N ASP A 170 6.80 11.25 1.31
CA ASP A 170 8.10 11.83 1.67
C ASP A 170 8.40 11.70 3.19
N ALA A 171 7.52 11.03 3.94
CA ALA A 171 7.78 10.69 5.33
C ALA A 171 8.97 9.72 5.42
N PRO A 172 10.01 10.03 6.22
CA PRO A 172 11.12 9.12 6.45
C PRO A 172 10.65 7.80 7.08
N ILE A 173 11.27 6.68 6.69
CA ILE A 173 10.89 5.33 7.15
C ILE A 173 10.98 5.17 8.68
N ASP A 174 11.90 5.90 9.31
CA ASP A 174 12.17 5.88 10.75
C ASP A 174 11.32 6.90 11.53
N CYS A 175 10.50 7.70 10.84
CA CYS A 175 9.70 8.70 11.51
C CYS A 175 8.59 8.05 12.34
N SER A 176 8.28 8.68 13.47
CA SER A 176 7.39 8.10 14.47
C SER A 176 5.96 7.82 13.97
N ILE A 177 5.47 8.50 12.93
CA ILE A 177 4.13 8.22 12.39
C ILE A 177 4.12 6.93 11.56
N ILE A 178 5.17 6.67 10.79
CA ILE A 178 5.32 5.44 9.99
C ILE A 178 5.48 4.23 10.92
N GLN A 179 6.33 4.34 11.94
CA GLN A 179 6.54 3.27 12.92
C GLN A 179 5.24 2.94 13.66
N ASP A 180 4.46 3.95 14.05
CA ASP A 180 3.15 3.73 14.70
C ASP A 180 2.16 3.02 13.77
N ILE A 181 2.17 3.33 12.47
CA ILE A 181 1.33 2.67 11.45
C ILE A 181 1.72 1.21 11.30
N ILE A 182 3.02 0.93 11.11
CA ILE A 182 3.55 -0.44 10.96
C ILE A 182 3.19 -1.28 12.18
N GLN A 183 3.50 -0.78 13.38
CA GLN A 183 3.31 -1.55 14.61
C GLN A 183 1.86 -1.96 14.78
N LYS A 184 0.90 -1.07 14.56
CA LYS A 184 -0.50 -1.42 14.79
C LYS A 184 -1.06 -2.33 13.69
N VAL A 185 -0.77 -2.05 12.41
CA VAL A 185 -1.24 -2.92 11.32
C VAL A 185 -0.66 -4.33 11.48
N ASN A 186 0.64 -4.49 11.74
CA ASN A 186 1.24 -5.83 11.83
C ASN A 186 0.99 -6.53 13.18
N THR A 187 0.80 -5.81 14.28
CA THR A 187 0.49 -6.44 15.59
C THR A 187 -0.91 -7.03 15.60
N ASP A 188 -1.89 -6.37 14.97
CA ASP A 188 -3.25 -6.88 14.92
C ASP A 188 -3.35 -8.16 14.07
N ASN A 189 -2.47 -8.34 13.08
CA ASN A 189 -2.33 -9.60 12.34
C ASN A 189 -1.79 -10.77 13.17
N LEU A 190 -0.93 -10.50 14.17
CA LEU A 190 -0.48 -11.54 15.11
C LEU A 190 -1.60 -11.94 16.08
N VAL A 191 -2.52 -11.04 16.41
CA VAL A 191 -3.66 -11.36 17.29
C VAL A 191 -4.69 -12.25 16.57
N VAL A 192 -4.88 -12.07 15.27
CA VAL A 192 -5.77 -12.93 14.45
C VAL A 192 -5.17 -14.34 14.28
N ASN A 193 -3.88 -14.46 13.99
CA ASN A 193 -3.21 -15.77 13.82
C ASN A 193 -3.06 -16.59 15.12
N ASN A 194 -3.26 -15.99 16.30
CA ASN A 194 -3.18 -16.69 17.61
C ASN A 194 -4.56 -17.08 18.18
N ARG A 195 -5.64 -16.96 17.39
CA ARG A 195 -7.00 -17.38 17.76
C ARG A 195 -7.46 -18.68 17.10
N GLU A 196 -6.58 -19.39 16.41
CA GLU A 196 -6.79 -20.76 15.91
C GLU A 196 -6.28 -21.81 16.90
#